data_AF-A0AAD6DQT0-F1
#
_entry.id   AF-A0AAD6DQT0-F1
#
_cell.length_a   1.000
_cell.length_b   1.000
_cell.length_c   1.000
_cell.angle_alpha   90.00
_cell.angle_beta   90.00
_cell.angle_gamma   90.00
#
_symmetry.space_group_name_H-M   'P 1'
#
loop_
_entity.id
_entity.type
_entity.pdbx_description
1 polymer ?
#
loop_
_entity_poly.entity_id
_entity_poly.type
_entity_poly.pdbx_seq_one_letter_code
_entity_poly.pdbx_strand_id
1 'polypeptide(L)'
;MFLWDNFPVNDGNRNRLFLNPLTGRAANLYKYLLGFTSNPMEQPYASMPALANYGDYTWNGPKYDATKSMERVLRELSGSNRTVYDAVVAFADINQNWPYRSPEVHAPELSSDVTAFWSSYNSSSGSSHNKAESALENRLALFTTLPDVLPSMDMKGFASDVAPWSTVAMQWARASQHLISMLHAIKDNDKTKADTEFKAAQSWVKKTKAKTVDDRNDDGEDLPNSITPITGDGVFDKFLANATAIYKNQ
;
A
#
# COMPACT_ATOMS: atom_id res chain seq x y z
N MET A 1 -5.96 3.14 35.08
CA MET A 1 -6.66 2.82 33.82
C MET A 1 -5.72 2.04 32.93
N PHE A 2 -6.23 1.01 32.26
CA PHE A 2 -5.50 0.24 31.24
C PHE A 2 -6.17 0.54 29.91
N LEU A 3 -5.40 0.94 28.89
CA LEU A 3 -5.97 1.32 27.59
C LEU A 3 -5.98 0.12 26.65
N TRP A 4 -7.18 -0.25 26.20
CA TRP A 4 -7.38 -1.09 25.02
C TRP A 4 -7.43 -0.19 23.80
N ASP A 5 -6.47 -0.34 22.89
CA ASP A 5 -6.36 0.50 21.71
C ASP A 5 -6.67 -0.28 20.44
N ASN A 6 -7.72 0.15 19.74
CA ASN A 6 -8.13 -0.41 18.46
C ASN A 6 -7.25 0.11 17.34
N PHE A 7 -6.01 -0.36 17.31
CA PHE A 7 -5.06 -0.16 16.23
C PHE A 7 -3.98 -1.25 16.31
N PRO A 8 -3.62 -1.94 15.22
CA PRO A 8 -4.05 -1.74 13.82
C PRO A 8 -5.26 -2.59 13.35
N VAL A 9 -6.10 -3.12 14.25
CA VAL A 9 -7.22 -4.03 13.94
C VAL A 9 -7.96 -3.78 12.61
N ASN A 10 -8.22 -4.84 11.83
CA ASN A 10 -8.92 -4.75 10.54
C ASN A 10 -10.21 -5.57 10.44
N ASP A 11 -10.78 -6.01 11.56
CA ASP A 11 -12.05 -6.75 11.61
C ASP A 11 -13.22 -6.06 10.87
N GLY A 12 -13.31 -4.74 10.95
CA GLY A 12 -14.29 -3.92 10.22
C GLY A 12 -13.95 -3.67 8.75
N ASN A 13 -12.73 -4.02 8.32
CA ASN A 13 -12.19 -3.77 6.98
C ASN A 13 -11.23 -4.90 6.55
N ARG A 14 -11.68 -6.16 6.62
CA ARG A 14 -10.84 -7.36 6.42
C ARG A 14 -10.16 -7.46 5.05
N ASN A 15 -10.59 -6.65 4.08
CA ASN A 15 -9.94 -6.52 2.77
C ASN A 15 -8.70 -5.61 2.79
N ARG A 16 -8.35 -4.97 3.90
CA ARG A 16 -7.26 -3.99 4.00
C ARG A 16 -6.24 -4.43 5.05
N LEU A 17 -5.00 -4.04 4.82
CA LEU A 17 -3.95 -4.01 5.83
C LEU A 17 -3.75 -2.56 6.30
N PHE A 18 -3.32 -2.39 7.54
CA PHE A 18 -3.06 -1.07 8.12
C PHE A 18 -1.62 -0.97 8.61
N LEU A 19 -0.72 -0.65 7.67
CA LEU A 19 0.72 -0.55 7.92
C LEU A 19 1.12 0.89 8.28
N ASN A 20 0.33 1.52 9.14
CA ASN A 20 0.52 2.89 9.59
C ASN A 20 1.52 2.95 10.77
N PRO A 21 2.32 4.04 10.89
CA PRO A 21 3.01 4.34 12.14
C PRO A 21 2.01 4.66 13.27
N LEU A 22 2.32 4.25 14.51
CA LEU A 22 1.49 4.60 15.67
C LEU A 22 1.63 6.10 15.97
N THR A 23 0.54 6.84 15.85
CA THR A 23 0.53 8.30 16.05
C THR A 23 -0.69 8.73 16.86
N GLY A 24 -0.73 9.99 17.27
CA GLY A 24 -1.87 10.58 17.99
C GLY A 24 -1.97 10.22 19.47
N ARG A 25 -0.97 9.51 20.04
CA ARG A 25 -0.88 9.24 21.47
C ARG A 25 0.09 10.23 22.12
N ALA A 26 -0.28 10.78 23.27
CA ALA A 26 0.52 11.79 23.95
C ALA A 26 1.81 11.19 24.54
N ALA A 27 2.95 11.82 24.31
CA ALA A 27 4.26 11.39 24.78
C ALA A 27 4.34 11.08 26.29
N ASN A 28 3.51 11.71 27.11
CA ASN A 28 3.47 11.57 28.57
C ASN A 28 2.28 10.73 29.07
N LEU A 29 1.58 10.00 28.19
CA LEU A 29 0.38 9.24 28.55
C LEU A 29 0.65 8.17 29.62
N TYR A 30 1.88 7.64 29.68
CA TYR A 30 2.33 6.71 30.73
C TYR A 30 2.19 7.27 32.17
N LYS A 31 2.09 8.59 32.35
CA LYS A 31 1.84 9.21 33.66
C LYS A 31 0.40 9.02 34.14
N TYR A 32 -0.52 8.64 33.25
CA TYR A 32 -1.96 8.57 33.49
C TYR A 32 -2.53 7.16 33.30
N LEU A 33 -1.76 6.25 32.68
CA LEU A 33 -2.15 4.87 32.40
C LEU A 33 -1.25 3.88 33.13
N LEU A 34 -1.84 2.76 33.55
CA LEU A 34 -1.12 1.62 34.12
C LEU A 34 -0.53 0.71 33.03
N GLY A 35 -1.07 0.78 31.81
CA GLY A 35 -0.63 -0.05 30.70
C GLY A 35 -1.47 0.13 29.45
N PHE A 36 -1.03 -0.55 28.41
CA PHE A 36 -1.47 -0.39 27.04
C PHE A 36 -1.60 -1.78 26.38
N THR A 37 -2.71 -2.05 25.71
CA THR A 37 -2.89 -3.22 24.84
C THR A 37 -3.28 -2.76 23.45
N SER A 38 -2.65 -3.35 22.45
CA SER A 38 -3.03 -3.19 21.04
C SER A 38 -4.03 -4.28 20.66
N ASN A 39 -5.06 -3.91 19.90
CA ASN A 39 -5.89 -4.83 19.14
C ASN A 39 -5.29 -4.97 17.73
N PRO A 40 -4.59 -6.09 17.41
CA PRO A 40 -3.95 -6.30 16.11
C PRO A 40 -4.93 -6.68 15.00
N MET A 41 -4.43 -6.76 13.76
CA MET A 41 -5.16 -7.36 12.64
C MET A 41 -5.28 -8.88 12.80
N GLU A 42 -6.18 -9.49 12.04
CA GLU A 42 -6.26 -10.96 11.92
C GLU A 42 -4.97 -11.59 11.34
N GLN A 43 -4.16 -10.78 10.67
CA GLN A 43 -2.83 -11.14 10.16
C GLN A 43 -1.77 -10.86 11.24
N PRO A 44 -1.29 -11.88 11.98
CA PRO A 44 -0.46 -11.68 13.16
C PRO A 44 0.92 -11.08 12.82
N TYR A 45 1.56 -11.54 11.75
CA TYR A 45 2.86 -11.03 11.35
C TYR A 45 2.74 -9.70 10.63
N ALA A 46 1.68 -9.46 9.84
CA ALA A 46 1.42 -8.15 9.26
C ALA A 46 1.12 -7.07 10.33
N SER A 47 0.72 -7.47 11.54
CA SER A 47 0.54 -6.57 12.69
C SER A 47 1.85 -6.16 13.38
N MET A 48 2.96 -6.85 13.12
CA MET A 48 4.24 -6.62 13.80
C MET A 48 4.78 -5.19 13.66
N PRO A 49 4.68 -4.49 12.53
CA PRO A 49 5.10 -3.09 12.44
C PRO A 49 4.41 -2.20 13.49
N ALA A 50 3.11 -2.35 13.66
CA ALA A 50 2.36 -1.58 14.66
C ALA A 50 2.70 -2.02 16.09
N LEU A 51 2.83 -3.32 16.35
CA LEU A 51 3.21 -3.84 17.67
C LEU A 51 4.62 -3.40 18.09
N ALA A 52 5.58 -3.36 17.16
CA ALA A 52 6.92 -2.83 17.42
C ALA A 52 6.87 -1.32 17.75
N ASN A 53 6.01 -0.56 17.05
CA ASN A 53 5.77 0.84 17.37
C ASN A 53 5.17 1.03 18.76
N TYR A 54 4.23 0.17 19.17
CA TYR A 54 3.75 0.16 20.56
C TYR A 54 4.85 -0.17 21.55
N GLY A 55 5.73 -1.12 21.24
CA GLY A 55 6.89 -1.45 22.07
C GLY A 55 7.79 -0.24 22.31
N ASP A 56 8.18 0.45 21.23
CA ASP A 56 9.03 1.65 21.30
C ASP A 56 8.32 2.81 22.05
N TYR A 57 7.04 3.03 21.75
CA TYR A 57 6.22 4.07 22.38
C TYR A 57 6.01 3.84 23.88
N THR A 58 5.66 2.62 24.28
CA THR A 58 5.38 2.29 25.69
C THR A 58 6.65 2.20 26.52
N TRP A 59 7.79 1.93 25.88
CA TRP A 59 9.10 1.98 26.53
C TRP A 59 9.58 3.41 26.81
N ASN A 60 9.47 4.33 25.83
CA ASN A 60 9.92 5.72 26.00
C ASN A 60 9.11 6.73 25.17
N GLY A 61 7.85 6.93 25.56
CA GLY A 61 6.93 7.88 24.91
C GLY A 61 7.52 9.27 24.61
N PRO A 62 8.27 9.92 25.53
CA PRO A 62 8.90 11.22 25.26
C PRO A 62 9.98 11.24 24.18
N LYS A 63 10.61 10.10 23.88
CA LYS A 63 11.62 9.98 22.81
C LYS A 63 11.11 9.20 21.59
N TYR A 64 9.88 8.72 21.63
CA TYR A 64 9.28 7.94 20.56
C TYR A 64 9.10 8.80 19.29
N ASP A 65 9.51 8.24 18.17
CA ASP A 65 9.42 8.83 16.84
C ASP A 65 8.83 7.78 15.91
N ALA A 66 7.56 7.97 15.54
CA ALA A 66 6.78 6.96 14.83
C ALA A 66 7.40 6.59 13.48
N THR A 67 7.95 7.57 12.76
CA THR A 67 8.60 7.34 11.46
C THR A 67 9.87 6.53 11.63
N LYS A 68 10.74 6.88 12.58
CA LYS A 68 11.96 6.10 12.84
C LYS A 68 11.66 4.71 13.38
N SER A 69 10.62 4.57 14.19
CA SER A 69 10.19 3.28 14.73
C SER A 69 9.71 2.36 13.61
N MET A 70 8.88 2.88 12.68
CA MET A 70 8.49 2.16 11.47
C MET A 70 9.67 1.80 10.56
N GLU A 71 10.62 2.73 10.34
CA GLU A 71 11.83 2.44 9.55
C GLU A 71 12.63 1.26 10.13
N ARG A 72 12.83 1.26 11.46
CA ARG A 72 13.58 0.22 12.17
C ARG A 72 12.90 -1.14 12.10
N VAL A 73 11.59 -1.22 12.36
CA VAL A 73 10.89 -2.50 12.30
C VAL A 73 10.84 -3.03 10.86
N LEU A 74 10.61 -2.18 9.86
CA LEU A 74 10.66 -2.62 8.46
C LEU A 74 12.04 -3.13 8.06
N ARG A 75 13.12 -2.49 8.54
CA ARG A 75 14.49 -2.99 8.41
C ARG A 75 14.65 -4.36 9.06
N GLU A 76 14.20 -4.51 10.29
CA GLU A 76 14.31 -5.77 11.05
C GLU A 76 13.56 -6.92 10.37
N LEU A 77 12.32 -6.68 9.94
CA LEU A 77 11.51 -7.67 9.21
C LEU A 77 12.15 -8.06 7.86
N SER A 78 12.77 -7.08 7.17
CA SER A 78 13.39 -7.29 5.85
C SER A 78 14.71 -8.07 5.89
N GLY A 79 15.42 -8.03 7.01
CA GLY A 79 16.79 -8.53 7.11
C GLY A 79 17.83 -7.62 6.44
N SER A 80 18.97 -8.21 6.07
CA SER A 80 20.10 -7.48 5.46
C SER A 80 19.95 -7.17 3.97
N ASN A 81 18.93 -7.73 3.31
CA ASN A 81 18.72 -7.56 1.87
C ASN A 81 18.09 -6.20 1.55
N ARG A 82 18.83 -5.34 0.86
CA ARG A 82 18.36 -3.99 0.49
C ARG A 82 17.14 -4.01 -0.43
N THR A 83 17.08 -4.94 -1.38
CA THR A 83 15.95 -5.07 -2.32
C THR A 83 14.66 -5.40 -1.58
N VAL A 84 14.74 -6.28 -0.58
CA VAL A 84 13.59 -6.63 0.27
C VAL A 84 13.15 -5.44 1.11
N TYR A 85 14.10 -4.70 1.67
CA TYR A 85 13.79 -3.51 2.45
C TYR A 85 13.06 -2.45 1.61
N ASP A 86 13.59 -2.13 0.43
CA ASP A 86 12.96 -1.14 -0.44
C ASP A 86 11.55 -1.61 -0.85
N ALA A 87 11.38 -2.91 -1.15
CA ALA A 87 10.08 -3.51 -1.43
C ALA A 87 9.07 -3.41 -0.26
N VAL A 88 9.48 -3.75 0.97
CA VAL A 88 8.57 -3.70 2.11
C VAL A 88 8.25 -2.27 2.53
N VAL A 89 9.16 -1.31 2.35
CA VAL A 89 8.90 0.12 2.56
C VAL A 89 7.85 0.62 1.58
N ALA A 90 7.98 0.29 0.29
CA ALA A 90 7.01 0.68 -0.72
C ALA A 90 5.65 -0.03 -0.51
N PHE A 91 5.67 -1.29 -0.06
CA PHE A 91 4.45 -2.01 0.30
C PHE A 91 3.76 -1.42 1.54
N ALA A 92 4.53 -0.99 2.55
CA ALA A 92 3.98 -0.32 3.72
C ALA A 92 3.29 1.00 3.33
N ASP A 93 3.91 1.81 2.47
CA ASP A 93 3.33 3.05 1.93
C ASP A 93 1.91 2.84 1.38
N ILE A 94 1.74 1.88 0.46
CA ILE A 94 0.43 1.63 -0.19
C ILE A 94 -0.64 0.97 0.69
N ASN A 95 -0.31 0.66 1.95
CA ASN A 95 -1.28 0.17 2.95
C ASN A 95 -1.35 1.13 4.15
N GLN A 96 -1.01 2.40 3.95
CA GLN A 96 -1.24 3.45 4.94
C GLN A 96 -2.58 4.14 4.71
N ASN A 97 -3.62 3.67 5.41
CA ASN A 97 -4.99 4.18 5.28
C ASN A 97 -5.93 3.90 6.45
N TRP A 98 -5.41 3.84 7.68
CA TRP A 98 -6.26 3.74 8.86
C TRP A 98 -7.33 4.85 8.86
N PRO A 99 -8.64 4.54 8.71
CA PRO A 99 -9.68 5.55 8.50
C PRO A 99 -10.15 6.21 9.80
N TYR A 100 -9.67 5.72 10.94
CA TYR A 100 -10.04 6.22 12.27
C TYR A 100 -9.03 7.25 12.81
N ARG A 101 -8.29 7.92 11.93
CA ARG A 101 -7.41 9.04 12.26
C ARG A 101 -7.74 10.27 11.42
N SER A 102 -7.53 11.45 11.99
CA SER A 102 -7.70 12.73 11.28
C SER A 102 -6.37 13.51 11.29
N PRO A 103 -5.86 13.95 10.13
CA PRO A 103 -6.36 13.62 8.79
C PRO A 103 -6.13 12.15 8.43
N GLU A 104 -7.01 11.60 7.60
CA GLU A 104 -6.74 10.32 6.93
C GLU A 104 -5.54 10.51 5.97
N VAL A 105 -4.76 9.44 5.80
CA VAL A 105 -3.66 9.40 4.83
C VAL A 105 -3.98 8.27 3.88
N HIS A 106 -3.61 8.41 2.62
CA HIS A 106 -3.83 7.40 1.59
C HIS A 106 -2.55 7.27 0.76
N ALA A 107 -1.76 6.23 1.02
CA ALA A 107 -0.52 5.93 0.29
C ALA A 107 0.33 7.18 -0.01
N PRO A 108 0.92 7.83 1.01
CA PRO A 108 1.43 9.21 0.89
C PRO A 108 2.46 9.39 -0.22
N GLU A 109 3.39 8.45 -0.39
CA GLU A 109 4.43 8.54 -1.41
C GLU A 109 3.89 8.21 -2.80
N LEU A 110 3.06 7.17 -2.94
CA LEU A 110 2.37 6.88 -4.21
C LEU A 110 1.47 8.04 -4.65
N SER A 111 0.71 8.65 -3.74
CA SER A 111 -0.14 9.80 -4.00
C SER A 111 0.66 11.02 -4.47
N SER A 112 1.83 11.24 -3.86
CA SER A 112 2.77 12.30 -4.28
C SER A 112 3.26 12.07 -5.71
N ASP A 113 3.74 10.85 -6.01
CA ASP A 113 4.25 10.50 -7.35
C ASP A 113 3.16 10.58 -8.43
N VAL A 114 1.94 10.13 -8.12
CA VAL A 114 0.79 10.25 -9.03
C VAL A 114 0.40 11.72 -9.27
N THR A 115 0.43 12.56 -8.24
CA THR A 115 0.14 14.00 -8.36
C THR A 115 1.19 14.70 -9.23
N ALA A 116 2.48 14.37 -9.03
CA ALA A 116 3.57 14.90 -9.82
C ALA A 116 3.48 14.45 -11.28
N PHE A 117 3.18 13.17 -11.53
CA PHE A 117 2.94 12.63 -12.86
C PHE A 117 1.85 13.41 -13.59
N TRP A 118 0.66 13.57 -12.99
CA TRP A 118 -0.44 14.28 -13.64
C TRP A 118 -0.13 15.76 -13.88
N SER A 119 0.57 16.41 -12.96
CA SER A 119 1.01 17.80 -13.15
C SER A 119 1.93 17.96 -14.37
N SER A 120 2.88 17.03 -14.54
CA SER A 120 3.77 17.02 -15.69
C SER A 120 3.05 16.63 -16.98
N TYR A 121 2.22 15.59 -16.92
CA TYR A 121 1.43 15.12 -18.06
C TYR A 121 0.51 16.23 -18.58
N ASN A 122 -0.18 16.99 -17.73
CA ASN A 122 -1.07 18.05 -18.20
C ASN A 122 -0.34 19.26 -18.78
N SER A 123 0.94 19.46 -18.41
CA SER A 123 1.73 20.63 -18.84
C SER A 123 2.52 20.39 -20.12
N SER A 124 2.72 19.14 -20.53
CA SER A 124 3.53 18.81 -21.72
C SER A 124 2.72 18.79 -23.02
N SER A 125 3.31 19.23 -24.12
CA SER A 125 2.71 19.20 -25.47
C SER A 125 2.89 17.88 -26.21
N GLY A 126 3.68 16.94 -25.66
CA GLY A 126 3.98 15.62 -26.22
C GLY A 126 4.38 14.62 -25.14
N SER A 127 4.73 13.38 -25.51
CA SER A 127 5.35 12.42 -24.59
C SER A 127 6.68 12.97 -24.07
N SER A 128 6.89 12.96 -22.75
CA SER A 128 8.12 13.46 -22.15
C SER A 128 8.44 12.68 -20.89
N HIS A 129 9.49 11.86 -20.96
CA HIS A 129 10.08 11.21 -19.81
C HIS A 129 10.80 12.25 -18.96
N ASN A 130 10.12 12.69 -17.90
CA ASN A 130 10.61 13.68 -16.97
C ASN A 130 10.77 13.04 -15.58
N LYS A 131 11.37 13.78 -14.64
CA LYS A 131 11.64 13.28 -13.29
C LYS A 131 10.40 12.77 -12.55
N ALA A 132 9.25 13.42 -12.72
CA ALA A 132 8.01 13.01 -12.05
C ALA A 132 7.47 11.69 -12.61
N GLU A 133 7.53 11.51 -13.92
CA GLU A 133 7.18 10.25 -14.57
C GLU A 133 8.11 9.12 -14.13
N SER A 134 9.44 9.34 -14.15
CA SER A 134 10.41 8.34 -13.71
C SER A 134 10.21 7.94 -12.24
N ALA A 135 9.79 8.87 -11.37
CA ALA A 135 9.49 8.54 -9.97
C ALA A 135 8.33 7.54 -9.85
N LEU A 136 7.21 7.82 -10.53
CA LEU A 136 6.06 6.92 -10.56
C LEU A 136 6.43 5.58 -11.23
N GLU A 137 7.11 5.58 -12.38
CA GLU A 137 7.53 4.37 -13.08
C GLU A 137 8.44 3.49 -12.22
N ASN A 138 9.41 4.07 -11.52
CA ASN A 138 10.29 3.33 -10.60
C ASN A 138 9.50 2.70 -9.45
N ARG A 139 8.53 3.43 -8.88
CA ARG A 139 7.66 2.88 -7.83
C ARG A 139 6.79 1.73 -8.36
N LEU A 140 6.17 1.90 -9.53
CA LEU A 140 5.38 0.85 -10.16
C LEU A 140 6.25 -0.37 -10.49
N ALA A 141 7.47 -0.17 -11.00
CA ALA A 141 8.42 -1.26 -11.26
C ALA A 141 8.72 -2.04 -9.97
N LEU A 142 8.96 -1.36 -8.86
CA LEU A 142 9.14 -1.99 -7.55
C LEU A 142 7.89 -2.77 -7.12
N PHE A 143 6.69 -2.24 -7.31
CA PHE A 143 5.45 -2.97 -7.01
C PHE A 143 5.28 -4.25 -7.85
N THR A 144 5.80 -4.28 -9.08
CA THR A 144 5.73 -5.49 -9.90
C THR A 144 6.56 -6.66 -9.37
N THR A 145 7.53 -6.41 -8.48
CA THR A 145 8.41 -7.44 -7.93
C THR A 145 7.96 -7.95 -6.55
N LEU A 146 6.99 -7.30 -5.90
CA LEU A 146 6.62 -7.59 -4.51
C LEU A 146 6.30 -9.08 -4.24
N PRO A 147 5.50 -9.79 -5.07
CA PRO A 147 5.18 -11.19 -4.81
C PRO A 147 6.40 -12.11 -4.84
N ASP A 148 7.44 -11.74 -5.59
CA ASP A 148 8.66 -12.55 -5.74
C ASP A 148 9.73 -12.17 -4.72
N VAL A 149 9.81 -10.88 -4.34
CA VAL A 149 10.84 -10.34 -3.46
C VAL A 149 10.48 -10.53 -1.98
N LEU A 150 9.24 -10.23 -1.57
CA LEU A 150 8.87 -10.29 -0.15
C LEU A 150 9.09 -11.68 0.49
N PRO A 151 8.84 -12.83 -0.18
CA PRO A 151 9.16 -14.14 0.38
C PRO A 151 10.63 -14.35 0.76
N SER A 152 11.55 -13.53 0.25
CA SER A 152 12.97 -13.60 0.60
C SER A 152 13.34 -12.87 1.90
N MET A 153 12.42 -12.12 2.52
CA MET A 153 12.65 -11.43 3.80
C MET A 153 12.93 -12.35 4.98
N ASP A 154 13.60 -11.87 6.03
CA ASP A 154 13.89 -12.70 7.22
C ASP A 154 12.59 -13.10 7.94
N MET A 155 11.62 -12.19 8.09
CA MET A 155 10.32 -12.50 8.67
C MET A 155 9.36 -13.18 7.67
N LYS A 156 9.52 -14.49 7.45
CA LYS A 156 8.70 -15.25 6.49
C LYS A 156 7.19 -15.16 6.75
N GLY A 157 6.78 -15.14 8.02
CA GLY A 157 5.37 -15.01 8.38
C GLY A 157 4.74 -13.71 7.86
N PHE A 158 5.49 -12.61 7.83
CA PHE A 158 5.00 -11.34 7.25
C PHE A 158 4.74 -11.50 5.75
N ALA A 159 5.69 -12.11 5.02
CA ALA A 159 5.50 -12.35 3.59
C ALA A 159 4.29 -13.25 3.30
N SER A 160 4.05 -14.27 4.13
CA SER A 160 2.88 -15.14 4.03
C SER A 160 1.57 -14.38 4.26
N ASP A 161 1.48 -13.61 5.35
CA ASP A 161 0.29 -12.83 5.69
C ASP A 161 -0.11 -11.84 4.58
N VAL A 162 0.88 -11.19 3.95
CA VAL A 162 0.62 -10.09 3.00
C VAL A 162 0.52 -10.53 1.54
N ALA A 163 0.73 -11.82 1.23
CA ALA A 163 0.81 -12.32 -0.14
C ALA A 163 -0.40 -11.96 -1.05
N PRO A 164 -1.66 -12.01 -0.57
CA PRO A 164 -2.80 -11.55 -1.36
C PRO A 164 -2.71 -10.06 -1.72
N TRP A 165 -2.29 -9.22 -0.77
CA TRP A 165 -2.16 -7.78 -0.94
C TRP A 165 -0.97 -7.38 -1.82
N SER A 166 0.18 -8.07 -1.69
CA SER A 166 1.32 -7.84 -2.59
C SER A 166 1.01 -8.25 -4.03
N THR A 167 0.19 -9.29 -4.22
CA THR A 167 -0.26 -9.73 -5.53
C THR A 167 -1.18 -8.70 -6.20
N VAL A 168 -2.17 -8.17 -5.49
CA VAL A 168 -3.04 -7.13 -6.06
C VAL A 168 -2.29 -5.81 -6.30
N ALA A 169 -1.28 -5.48 -5.47
CA ALA A 169 -0.38 -4.35 -5.71
C ALA A 169 0.38 -4.49 -7.04
N MET A 170 0.95 -5.68 -7.32
CA MET A 170 1.61 -5.97 -8.60
C MET A 170 0.63 -5.84 -9.78
N GLN A 171 -0.60 -6.34 -9.64
CA GLN A 171 -1.61 -6.27 -10.70
C GLN A 171 -2.01 -4.81 -11.01
N TRP A 172 -2.19 -3.98 -9.96
CA TRP A 172 -2.41 -2.54 -10.12
C TRP A 172 -1.21 -1.83 -10.75
N ALA A 173 0.01 -2.23 -10.40
CA ALA A 173 1.22 -1.66 -10.96
C ALA A 173 1.33 -1.94 -12.47
N ARG A 174 1.07 -3.19 -12.89
CA ARG A 174 1.02 -3.57 -14.30
C ARG A 174 -0.07 -2.81 -15.06
N ALA A 175 -1.27 -2.69 -14.48
CA ALA A 175 -2.34 -1.89 -15.06
C ALA A 175 -1.91 -0.43 -15.27
N SER A 176 -1.29 0.17 -14.25
CA SER A 176 -0.85 1.57 -14.28
C SER A 176 0.26 1.81 -15.30
N GLN A 177 1.21 0.87 -15.45
CA GLN A 177 2.24 0.93 -16.51
C GLN A 177 1.62 0.95 -17.91
N HIS A 178 0.63 0.09 -18.17
CA HIS A 178 -0.10 0.12 -19.45
C HIS A 178 -0.90 1.41 -19.64
N LEU A 179 -1.50 1.95 -18.58
CA LEU A 179 -2.20 3.24 -18.66
C LEU A 179 -1.24 4.39 -18.98
N ILE A 180 -0.02 4.42 -18.41
CA ILE A 180 1.00 5.41 -18.76
C ILE A 180 1.39 5.30 -20.23
N SER A 181 1.68 4.09 -20.71
CA SER A 181 1.99 3.83 -22.14
C SER A 181 0.85 4.26 -23.07
N MET A 182 -0.41 4.02 -22.66
CA MET A 182 -1.60 4.47 -23.38
C MET A 182 -1.67 6.00 -23.44
N LEU A 183 -1.43 6.68 -22.31
CA LEU A 183 -1.45 8.13 -22.22
C LEU A 183 -0.37 8.80 -23.09
N HIS A 184 0.82 8.19 -23.21
CA HIS A 184 1.85 8.63 -24.15
C HIS A 184 1.42 8.44 -25.60
N ALA A 185 0.87 7.26 -25.94
CA ALA A 185 0.39 6.98 -27.28
C ALA A 185 -0.68 7.99 -27.76
N ILE A 186 -1.57 8.43 -26.86
CA ILE A 186 -2.55 9.49 -27.16
C ILE A 186 -1.85 10.82 -27.51
N LYS A 187 -0.82 11.21 -26.75
CA LYS A 187 -0.06 12.45 -27.04
C LYS A 187 0.72 12.38 -28.35
N ASP A 188 1.18 11.19 -28.71
CA ASP A 188 1.88 10.94 -29.96
C ASP A 188 0.91 10.69 -31.14
N ASN A 189 -0.41 10.81 -30.90
CA ASN A 189 -1.49 10.57 -31.86
C ASN A 189 -1.50 9.13 -32.44
N ASP A 190 -0.98 8.16 -31.70
CA ASP A 190 -0.96 6.73 -32.03
C ASP A 190 -2.16 6.01 -31.39
N LYS A 191 -3.31 6.10 -32.07
CA LYS A 191 -4.57 5.50 -31.58
C LYS A 191 -4.50 3.97 -31.47
N THR A 192 -3.76 3.30 -32.36
CA THR A 192 -3.64 1.85 -32.37
C THR A 192 -2.88 1.36 -31.13
N LYS A 193 -1.78 2.02 -30.78
CA LYS A 193 -1.05 1.73 -29.54
C LYS A 193 -1.89 2.08 -28.32
N ALA A 194 -2.57 3.23 -28.31
CA ALA A 194 -3.45 3.61 -27.20
C ALA A 194 -4.53 2.55 -26.92
N ASP A 195 -5.21 2.04 -27.95
CA ASP A 195 -6.19 0.95 -27.82
C ASP A 195 -5.59 -0.35 -27.30
N THR A 196 -4.38 -0.68 -27.75
CA THR A 196 -3.67 -1.91 -27.35
C THR A 196 -3.30 -1.87 -25.87
N GLU A 197 -2.70 -0.76 -25.44
CA GLU A 197 -2.30 -0.53 -24.06
C GLU A 197 -3.52 -0.42 -23.13
N PHE A 198 -4.61 0.23 -23.56
CA PHE A 198 -5.83 0.30 -22.76
C PHE A 198 -6.46 -1.08 -22.54
N LYS A 199 -6.52 -1.93 -23.56
CA LYS A 199 -7.01 -3.32 -23.44
C LYS A 199 -6.12 -4.14 -22.49
N ALA A 200 -4.81 -3.97 -22.57
CA ALA A 200 -3.87 -4.62 -21.66
C ALA A 200 -4.07 -4.16 -20.21
N ALA A 201 -4.23 -2.85 -19.97
CA ALA A 201 -4.55 -2.31 -18.66
C ALA A 201 -5.84 -2.91 -18.09
N GLN A 202 -6.91 -2.97 -18.89
CA GLN A 202 -8.19 -3.57 -18.48
C GLN A 202 -8.07 -5.06 -18.10
N SER A 203 -7.22 -5.81 -18.81
CA SER A 203 -6.94 -7.21 -18.47
C SER A 203 -6.32 -7.34 -17.07
N TRP A 204 -5.39 -6.44 -16.72
CA TRP A 204 -4.80 -6.40 -15.38
C TRP A 204 -5.79 -5.93 -14.31
N VAL A 205 -6.58 -4.88 -14.58
CA VAL A 205 -7.65 -4.41 -13.67
C VAL A 205 -8.70 -5.50 -13.42
N LYS A 206 -8.95 -6.39 -14.37
CA LYS A 206 -9.85 -7.53 -14.13
C LYS A 206 -9.29 -8.48 -13.06
N LYS A 207 -7.97 -8.68 -13.02
CA LYS A 207 -7.32 -9.57 -12.05
C LYS A 207 -7.39 -9.03 -10.62
N THR A 208 -7.39 -7.70 -10.45
CA THR A 208 -7.46 -7.06 -9.11
C THR A 208 -8.77 -7.33 -8.38
N LYS A 209 -9.78 -7.84 -9.08
CA LYS A 209 -11.11 -8.16 -8.53
C LYS A 209 -11.21 -9.59 -7.99
N ALA A 210 -10.17 -10.40 -8.14
CA ALA A 210 -10.17 -11.77 -7.63
C ALA A 210 -10.30 -11.77 -6.09
N LYS A 211 -11.05 -12.73 -5.57
CA LYS A 211 -11.08 -13.01 -4.12
C LYS A 211 -9.90 -13.93 -3.82
N THR A 212 -9.04 -13.51 -2.90
CA THR A 212 -7.78 -14.19 -2.60
C THR A 212 -7.39 -14.15 -1.12
N VAL A 213 -8.21 -13.50 -0.29
CA VAL A 213 -8.02 -13.46 1.16
C VAL A 213 -9.03 -14.41 1.77
N ASP A 214 -8.53 -15.27 2.65
CA ASP A 214 -9.34 -16.19 3.45
C ASP A 214 -10.06 -15.41 4.55
N ASP A 215 -11.23 -15.90 4.94
CA ASP A 215 -12.05 -15.29 5.99
C ASP A 215 -12.59 -16.36 6.93
N ARG A 216 -13.24 -15.94 8.01
CA ARG A 216 -13.98 -16.82 8.92
C ARG A 216 -15.34 -16.22 9.24
N ASN A 217 -16.38 -17.06 9.25
CA ASN A 217 -17.73 -16.61 9.64
C ASN A 217 -17.94 -16.66 11.17
N ASP A 218 -19.10 -16.17 11.61
CA ASP A 218 -19.47 -16.09 13.03
C ASP A 218 -19.60 -17.48 13.69
N ASP A 219 -19.83 -18.53 12.90
CA ASP A 219 -19.88 -19.92 13.35
C ASP A 219 -18.49 -20.56 13.46
N GLY A 220 -17.44 -19.82 13.08
CA GLY A 220 -16.06 -20.27 13.11
C GLY A 220 -15.67 -21.18 11.95
N GLU A 221 -16.39 -21.13 10.83
CA GLU A 221 -16.07 -21.85 9.60
C GLU A 221 -15.10 -21.05 8.72
N ASP A 222 -14.08 -21.72 8.19
CA ASP A 222 -13.10 -21.10 7.28
C ASP A 222 -13.71 -20.90 5.88
N LEU A 223 -13.59 -19.69 5.36
CA LEU A 223 -14.08 -19.26 4.06
C LEU A 223 -12.89 -18.89 3.15
N PRO A 224 -12.28 -19.89 2.48
CA PRO A 224 -11.09 -19.64 1.67
C PRO A 224 -11.41 -18.76 0.46
N ASN A 225 -10.48 -17.88 0.09
CA ASN A 225 -10.57 -16.99 -1.08
C ASN A 225 -11.93 -16.28 -1.20
N SER A 226 -12.41 -15.70 -0.10
CA SER A 226 -13.76 -15.13 0.00
C SER A 226 -13.77 -13.60 -0.06
N ILE A 227 -12.63 -12.97 0.24
CA ILE A 227 -12.43 -11.51 0.26
C ILE A 227 -11.52 -11.08 -0.90
N THR A 228 -11.90 -9.97 -1.56
CA THR A 228 -11.04 -9.26 -2.52
C THR A 228 -10.16 -8.27 -1.78
N PRO A 229 -8.82 -8.42 -1.77
CA PRO A 229 -7.92 -7.48 -1.10
C PRO A 229 -7.91 -6.12 -1.80
N ILE A 230 -7.68 -5.06 -1.02
CA ILE A 230 -7.53 -3.68 -1.47
C ILE A 230 -6.19 -3.12 -0.99
N THR A 231 -5.51 -2.39 -1.86
CA THR A 231 -4.26 -1.66 -1.58
C THR A 231 -4.20 -0.38 -2.41
N GLY A 232 -3.35 0.57 -2.03
CA GLY A 232 -3.19 1.86 -2.70
C GLY A 232 -4.36 2.83 -2.50
N ASP A 233 -5.35 2.47 -1.68
CA ASP A 233 -6.33 3.38 -1.07
C ASP A 233 -7.04 4.36 -2.00
N GLY A 234 -7.46 3.83 -3.15
CA GLY A 234 -8.18 4.58 -4.17
C GLY A 234 -7.28 5.40 -5.10
N VAL A 235 -5.96 5.42 -4.88
CA VAL A 235 -5.00 6.11 -5.76
C VAL A 235 -4.98 5.43 -7.14
N PHE A 236 -4.87 4.11 -7.18
CA PHE A 236 -4.93 3.36 -8.45
C PHE A 236 -6.29 3.48 -9.15
N ASP A 237 -7.39 3.44 -8.39
CA ASP A 237 -8.74 3.61 -8.95
C ASP A 237 -8.93 5.00 -9.58
N LYS A 238 -8.47 6.06 -8.89
CA LYS A 238 -8.48 7.43 -9.42
C LYS A 238 -7.60 7.57 -10.65
N PHE A 239 -6.42 6.95 -10.64
CA PHE A 239 -5.52 6.93 -11.80
C PHE A 239 -6.18 6.29 -13.02
N LEU A 240 -6.79 5.11 -12.83
CA LEU A 240 -7.57 4.42 -13.86
C LEU A 240 -8.73 5.27 -14.38
N ALA A 241 -9.49 5.90 -13.49
CA ALA A 241 -10.64 6.74 -13.86
C ALA A 241 -10.20 7.94 -14.72
N ASN A 242 -9.16 8.65 -14.31
CA ASN A 242 -8.62 9.80 -15.05
C ASN A 242 -8.06 9.37 -16.42
N ALA A 243 -7.25 8.31 -16.45
CA ALA A 243 -6.69 7.80 -17.70
C ALA A 243 -7.79 7.31 -18.67
N THR A 244 -8.82 6.65 -18.15
CA THR A 244 -9.98 6.21 -18.94
C THR A 244 -10.77 7.38 -19.53
N ALA A 245 -10.92 8.48 -18.78
CA ALA A 245 -11.58 9.68 -19.28
C ALA A 245 -10.82 10.29 -20.47
N ILE A 246 -9.49 10.34 -20.39
CA ILE A 246 -8.64 10.83 -21.50
C ILE A 246 -8.75 9.90 -22.72
N TYR A 247 -8.66 8.58 -22.51
CA TYR A 247 -8.80 7.59 -23.58
C TYR A 247 -10.13 7.71 -24.36
N LYS A 248 -11.24 8.01 -23.66
CA LYS A 248 -12.55 8.16 -24.30
C LYS A 248 -12.70 9.43 -25.13
N ASN A 249 -11.80 10.40 -24.95
CA ASN A 249 -11.84 11.71 -25.60
C ASN A 249 -10.83 11.85 -26.76
N GLN A 250 -10.14 10.76 -27.16
CA GLN A 250 -9.14 10.75 -28.24
C GLN A 250 -9.73 10.80 -29.66
#